data_AF-A0AAV5FPK8-F1
#
_entry.id   AF-A0AAV5FPK8-F1
#
_cell.length_a   1.000
_cell.length_b   1.000
_cell.length_c   1.000
_cell.angle_alpha   90.00
_cell.angle_beta   90.00
_cell.angle_gamma   90.00
#
_symmetry.space_group_name_H-M   'P 1'
#
loop_
_entity.id
_entity.type
_entity.pdbx_description
1 polymer ?
#
loop_
_entity_poly.entity_id
_entity_poly.type
_entity_poly.pdbx_seq_one_letter_code
_entity_poly.pdbx_strand_id
1 'polypeptide(L)'
;MTQDRTFYVSPGREVTVPFMEKNDFHDMMHIGCHPGFKVLRMKYAGMCHQMFSMYIYLPDDRDDGLRGLVDRLSSDPAAFLHGKAVEPQQRVRVIEFRLPRFQTSLKVEASRLLRGLGLDLTTATLDGLVQMLDLDHEDMPPPMSVPSIIHQCHVHVNEEGTVAAAGTGLEILGFGMGDPEPVLVVDFVADHPFLFFIKEEHSGVVVFAGQVIDPSQE
;
A
#
# COMPACT_ATOMS: atom_id res chain seq x y z
N MET A 1 -21.14 -0.07 1.81
CA MET A 1 -21.74 0.49 3.05
C MET A 1 -20.66 0.50 4.12
N THR A 2 -20.66 1.48 5.02
CA THR A 2 -19.66 1.54 6.10
C THR A 2 -20.31 1.10 7.39
N GLN A 3 -19.69 0.18 8.12
CA GLN A 3 -20.18 -0.28 9.41
C GLN A 3 -19.04 -0.45 10.41
N ASP A 4 -19.30 -0.14 11.67
CA ASP A 4 -18.34 -0.35 12.73
C ASP A 4 -18.17 -1.84 12.99
N ARG A 5 -16.90 -2.29 12.99
CA ARG A 5 -16.50 -3.67 13.29
C ARG A 5 -15.23 -3.68 14.12
N THR A 6 -14.98 -4.83 14.72
CA THR A 6 -13.75 -5.10 15.48
C THR A 6 -12.55 -5.24 14.55
N PHE A 7 -11.45 -4.60 14.94
CA PHE A 7 -10.11 -4.80 14.42
C PHE A 7 -9.21 -5.33 15.56
N TYR A 8 -8.51 -6.42 15.31
CA TYR A 8 -7.65 -7.13 16.27
C TYR A 8 -6.23 -6.58 16.16
N VAL A 9 -5.84 -5.66 17.05
CA VAL A 9 -4.53 -4.98 16.97
C VAL A 9 -3.38 -5.88 17.41
N SER A 10 -3.60 -6.64 18.49
CA SER A 10 -2.64 -7.60 19.04
C SER A 10 -3.38 -8.59 19.94
N PRO A 11 -2.76 -9.68 20.40
CA PRO A 11 -3.38 -10.57 21.38
C PRO A 11 -3.93 -9.81 22.59
N GLY A 12 -5.25 -9.85 22.79
CA GLY A 12 -5.95 -9.17 23.89
C GLY A 12 -6.19 -7.67 23.70
N ARG A 13 -5.85 -7.08 22.55
CA ARG A 13 -6.15 -5.68 22.20
C ARG A 13 -6.98 -5.60 20.93
N GLU A 14 -8.20 -5.12 21.08
CA GLU A 14 -9.17 -4.93 19.99
C GLU A 14 -9.69 -3.49 20.00
N VAL A 15 -10.00 -2.97 18.81
CA VAL A 15 -10.61 -1.65 18.64
C VAL A 15 -11.81 -1.76 17.71
N THR A 16 -12.81 -0.90 17.91
CA THR A 16 -13.94 -0.80 17.00
C THR A 16 -13.70 0.38 16.06
N VAL A 17 -13.71 0.11 14.74
CA VAL A 17 -13.46 1.13 13.71
C VAL A 17 -14.44 0.97 12.54
N PRO A 18 -14.66 2.03 11.75
CA PRO A 18 -15.50 1.93 10.55
C PRO A 18 -14.83 1.09 9.46
N PHE A 19 -15.48 0.01 9.05
CA PHE A 19 -15.10 -0.80 7.90
C PHE A 19 -15.90 -0.44 6.67
N MET A 20 -15.20 -0.29 5.55
CA MET A 20 -15.76 -0.25 4.22
C MET A 20 -16.16 -1.68 3.82
N GLU A 21 -17.46 -1.92 3.71
CA GLU A 21 -18.03 -3.20 3.33
C GLU A 21 -18.69 -3.10 1.95
N LYS A 22 -18.61 -4.18 1.18
CA LYS A 22 -19.40 -4.34 -0.04
C LYS A 22 -20.39 -5.47 0.15
N ASN A 23 -21.66 -5.21 -0.16
CA ASN A 23 -22.75 -6.18 0.02
C ASN A 23 -23.20 -6.83 -1.29
N ASP A 24 -22.48 -6.60 -2.39
CA ASP A 24 -22.84 -7.13 -3.69
C ASP A 24 -22.02 -8.39 -4.00
N PHE A 25 -22.68 -9.54 -3.96
CA PHE A 25 -22.07 -10.87 -4.13
C PHE A 25 -21.51 -11.14 -5.54
N HIS A 26 -21.63 -10.17 -6.44
CA HIS A 26 -21.13 -10.23 -7.82
C HIS A 26 -19.90 -9.34 -8.07
N ASP A 27 -19.35 -8.71 -7.03
CA ASP A 27 -18.18 -7.87 -7.20
C ASP A 27 -16.92 -8.69 -7.50
N MET A 28 -16.27 -8.30 -8.59
CA MET A 28 -15.03 -8.89 -9.08
C MET A 28 -13.86 -7.98 -8.70
N MET A 29 -12.91 -8.45 -7.90
CA MET A 29 -11.76 -7.66 -7.43
C MET A 29 -10.44 -8.32 -7.80
N HIS A 30 -9.38 -7.53 -7.93
CA HIS A 30 -8.03 -8.05 -8.17
C HIS A 30 -7.43 -8.52 -6.84
N ILE A 31 -7.58 -9.81 -6.54
CA ILE A 31 -7.05 -10.44 -5.32
C ILE A 31 -6.18 -11.63 -5.69
N GLY A 32 -4.95 -11.64 -5.18
CA GLY A 32 -4.03 -12.77 -5.26
C GLY A 32 -3.97 -13.50 -3.93
N CYS A 33 -4.06 -14.82 -3.94
CA CYS A 33 -3.94 -15.66 -2.74
C CYS A 33 -2.59 -16.39 -2.76
N HIS A 34 -1.82 -16.25 -1.70
CA HIS A 34 -0.49 -16.82 -1.55
C HIS A 34 -0.38 -17.62 -0.25
N PRO A 35 0.60 -18.52 -0.12
CA PRO A 35 0.84 -19.19 1.16
C PRO A 35 1.13 -18.20 2.30
N GLY A 36 0.17 -18.00 3.19
CA GLY A 36 0.27 -17.18 4.38
C GLY A 36 -0.18 -15.72 4.23
N PHE A 37 -0.67 -15.30 3.07
CA PHE A 37 -1.23 -13.96 2.87
C PHE A 37 -2.04 -13.80 1.58
N LYS A 38 -2.87 -12.75 1.54
CA LYS A 38 -3.60 -12.29 0.35
C LYS A 38 -3.14 -10.89 -0.04
N VAL A 39 -3.25 -10.58 -1.33
CA VAL A 39 -2.92 -9.25 -1.87
C VAL A 39 -4.14 -8.71 -2.59
N LEU A 40 -4.66 -7.56 -2.14
CA LEU A 40 -5.68 -6.80 -2.83
C LEU A 40 -5.03 -5.69 -3.64
N ARG A 41 -5.48 -5.46 -4.89
CA ARG A 41 -5.09 -4.33 -5.73
C ARG A 41 -6.29 -3.44 -6.05
N MET A 42 -6.17 -2.15 -5.76
CA MET A 42 -7.19 -1.13 -6.01
C MET A 42 -6.60 0.03 -6.82
N LYS A 43 -7.10 0.24 -8.04
CA LYS A 43 -6.63 1.31 -8.94
C LYS A 43 -7.23 2.66 -8.58
N TYR A 44 -6.44 3.71 -8.40
CA TYR A 44 -6.97 5.06 -8.25
C TYR A 44 -7.60 5.56 -9.56
N ALA A 45 -8.80 6.12 -9.48
CA ALA A 45 -9.47 6.72 -10.63
C ALA A 45 -8.92 8.14 -10.88
N GLY A 46 -8.42 8.41 -12.09
CA GLY A 46 -7.87 9.72 -12.48
C GLY A 46 -7.76 9.91 -14.00
N MET A 47 -7.85 11.15 -14.46
CA MET A 47 -8.02 11.52 -15.90
C MET A 47 -6.72 11.55 -16.73
N CYS A 48 -5.53 11.40 -16.13
CA CYS A 48 -4.26 11.62 -16.84
C CYS A 48 -3.22 10.54 -16.49
N HIS A 49 -2.97 9.61 -17.42
CA HIS A 49 -1.73 8.86 -17.71
C HIS A 49 -0.75 8.34 -16.61
N GLN A 50 -1.05 8.48 -15.32
CA GLN A 50 -0.33 7.80 -14.25
C GLN A 50 -1.36 7.07 -13.39
N MET A 51 -1.56 5.79 -13.73
CA MET A 51 -2.44 4.91 -12.97
C MET A 51 -1.67 4.52 -11.72
N PHE A 52 -2.07 5.03 -10.56
CA PHE A 52 -1.57 4.52 -9.29
C PHE A 52 -2.50 3.41 -8.80
N SER A 53 -1.95 2.43 -8.09
CA SER A 53 -2.76 1.48 -7.34
C SER A 53 -2.29 1.33 -5.92
N MET A 54 -3.25 1.19 -5.03
CA MET A 54 -3.02 0.69 -3.69
C MET A 54 -2.97 -0.84 -3.72
N TYR A 55 -1.95 -1.40 -3.09
CA TYR A 55 -1.80 -2.82 -2.82
C TYR A 55 -1.88 -3.04 -1.32
N ILE A 56 -2.72 -3.96 -0.86
CA ILE A 56 -2.85 -4.33 0.55
C ILE A 56 -2.46 -5.79 0.71
N TYR A 57 -1.43 -6.06 1.49
CA TYR A 57 -0.92 -7.39 1.81
C TYR A 57 -1.44 -7.75 3.19
N LEU A 58 -2.44 -8.62 3.21
CA LEU A 58 -3.12 -9.08 4.40
C LEU A 58 -2.60 -10.48 4.76
N PRO A 59 -1.90 -10.66 5.89
CA PRO A 59 -1.47 -11.99 6.31
C PRO A 59 -2.68 -12.89 6.62
N ASP A 60 -2.49 -14.20 6.54
CA ASP A 60 -3.53 -15.16 6.98
C ASP A 60 -3.57 -15.29 8.52
N ASP A 61 -2.41 -15.10 9.16
CA ASP A 61 -2.23 -15.15 10.61
C ASP A 61 -2.38 -13.75 11.23
N ARG A 62 -3.20 -13.64 12.27
CA ARG A 62 -3.53 -12.36 12.91
C ARG A 62 -2.46 -11.83 13.86
N ASP A 63 -1.65 -12.70 14.43
CA ASP A 63 -0.79 -12.37 15.56
C ASP A 63 0.64 -12.03 15.10
N ASP A 64 1.30 -12.96 14.40
CA ASP A 64 2.68 -12.82 13.94
C ASP A 64 2.79 -12.62 12.41
N GLY A 65 1.66 -12.67 11.70
CA GLY A 65 1.61 -12.62 10.24
C GLY A 65 2.23 -11.35 9.64
N LEU A 66 2.01 -10.18 10.23
CA LEU A 66 2.56 -8.92 9.73
C LEU A 66 4.10 -8.93 9.77
N ARG A 67 4.68 -9.43 10.86
CA ARG A 67 6.14 -9.57 10.99
C ARG A 67 6.68 -10.52 9.92
N GLY A 68 6.00 -11.64 9.69
CA GLY A 68 6.35 -12.58 8.62
C GLY A 68 6.33 -11.94 7.23
N LEU A 69 5.43 -10.99 6.96
CA LEU A 69 5.43 -10.23 5.70
C LEU A 69 6.62 -9.28 5.59
N VAL A 70 6.98 -8.57 6.67
CA VAL A 70 8.13 -7.67 6.70
C VAL A 70 9.44 -8.43 6.50
N ASP A 71 9.57 -9.61 7.11
CA ASP A 71 10.75 -10.47 6.95
C ASP A 71 10.89 -10.97 5.50
N ARG A 72 9.76 -11.33 4.86
CA ARG A 72 9.74 -11.72 3.43
C ARG A 72 10.11 -10.55 2.51
N LEU A 73 9.53 -9.37 2.74
CA LEU A 73 9.85 -8.15 2.01
C LEU A 73 11.34 -7.82 2.14
N SER A 74 11.92 -7.98 3.32
CA SER A 74 13.33 -7.68 3.59
C SER A 74 14.28 -8.70 2.94
N SER A 75 13.83 -9.95 2.81
CA SER A 75 14.64 -11.04 2.25
C SER A 75 14.76 -10.96 0.72
N ASP A 76 13.67 -10.65 0.02
CA ASP A 76 13.67 -10.44 -1.42
C ASP A 76 12.66 -9.34 -1.83
N PRO A 77 13.06 -8.06 -1.75
CA PRO A 77 12.18 -6.95 -2.07
C PRO A 77 11.68 -6.98 -3.51
N ALA A 78 12.53 -7.42 -4.45
CA ALA A 78 12.20 -7.41 -5.87
C ALA A 78 11.12 -8.45 -6.19
N ALA A 79 11.26 -9.67 -5.68
CA ALA A 79 10.23 -10.69 -5.86
C ALA A 79 8.93 -10.34 -5.11
N PHE A 80 9.03 -9.76 -3.92
CA PHE A 80 7.86 -9.40 -3.13
C PHE A 80 7.07 -8.24 -3.74
N LEU A 81 7.75 -7.20 -4.24
CA LEU A 81 7.12 -6.01 -4.78
C LEU A 81 6.83 -6.08 -6.28
N HIS A 82 7.61 -6.80 -7.09
CA HIS A 82 7.48 -6.80 -8.55
C HIS A 82 7.29 -8.20 -9.13
N GLY A 83 7.18 -9.22 -8.28
CA GLY A 83 6.91 -10.58 -8.72
C GLY A 83 5.52 -10.66 -9.35
N LYS A 84 5.45 -11.00 -10.64
CA LYS A 84 4.18 -11.30 -11.33
C LYS A 84 3.39 -12.42 -10.67
N ALA A 85 4.08 -13.29 -9.91
CA ALA A 85 3.45 -14.32 -9.11
C ALA A 85 2.68 -13.75 -7.92
N VAL A 86 3.12 -12.62 -7.35
CA VAL A 86 2.52 -11.99 -6.16
C VAL A 86 1.42 -11.01 -6.55
N GLU A 87 1.63 -10.24 -7.61
CA GLU A 87 0.70 -9.20 -8.04
C GLU A 87 -0.59 -9.77 -8.64
N PRO A 88 -1.78 -9.35 -8.16
CA PRO A 88 -3.06 -9.83 -8.69
C PRO A 88 -3.27 -9.43 -10.16
N GLN A 89 -3.21 -10.41 -11.07
CA GLN A 89 -3.40 -10.22 -12.51
C GLN A 89 -4.87 -10.42 -12.95
N GLN A 90 -5.62 -11.25 -12.23
CA GLN A 90 -6.99 -11.62 -12.57
C GLN A 90 -7.98 -11.10 -11.52
N ARG A 91 -9.23 -10.90 -11.93
CA ARG A 91 -10.31 -10.57 -11.01
C ARG A 91 -10.96 -11.86 -10.51
N VAL A 92 -11.22 -11.92 -9.21
CA VAL A 92 -11.90 -13.02 -8.53
C VAL A 92 -13.20 -12.52 -7.92
N ARG A 93 -14.17 -13.42 -7.75
CA ARG A 93 -15.43 -13.08 -7.09
C ARG A 93 -15.21 -13.01 -5.59
N VAL A 94 -15.73 -11.96 -4.97
CA VAL A 94 -15.59 -11.73 -3.53
C VAL A 94 -16.93 -11.97 -2.83
N ILE A 95 -16.99 -12.87 -1.85
CA ILE A 95 -18.19 -13.08 -1.04
C ILE A 95 -18.21 -12.06 0.09
N GLU A 96 -17.09 -11.92 0.81
CA GLU A 96 -16.96 -10.98 1.90
C GLU A 96 -15.79 -10.03 1.67
N PHE A 97 -16.08 -8.73 1.67
CA PHE A 97 -15.09 -7.66 1.61
C PHE A 97 -15.24 -6.74 2.80
N ARG A 98 -14.17 -6.59 3.59
CA ARG A 98 -14.08 -5.65 4.70
C ARG A 98 -12.68 -5.03 4.72
N LEU A 99 -12.61 -3.70 4.59
CA LEU A 99 -11.38 -2.94 4.71
C LEU A 99 -11.61 -1.75 5.66
N PRO A 100 -10.87 -1.58 6.76
CA PRO A 100 -11.05 -0.44 7.65
C PRO A 100 -10.77 0.86 6.90
N ARG A 101 -11.52 1.91 7.22
CA ARG A 101 -11.03 3.26 6.94
C ARG A 101 -9.81 3.50 7.82
N PHE A 102 -8.79 4.11 7.25
CA PHE A 102 -7.61 4.48 8.02
C PHE A 102 -7.00 5.76 7.47
N GLN A 103 -6.33 6.46 8.37
CA GLN A 103 -5.46 7.57 8.06
C GLN A 103 -4.11 7.26 8.68
N THR A 104 -3.03 7.51 7.95
CA THR A 104 -1.68 7.36 8.48
C THR A 104 -0.89 8.63 8.18
N SER A 105 -0.30 9.19 9.23
CA SER A 105 0.51 10.39 9.18
C SER A 105 1.87 10.08 9.77
N LEU A 106 2.91 10.14 8.94
CA LEU A 106 4.27 9.93 9.38
C LEU A 106 5.03 11.25 9.28
N LYS A 107 5.67 11.68 10.37
CA LYS A 107 6.66 12.76 10.36
C LYS A 107 7.95 12.26 11.01
N VAL A 108 8.98 12.06 10.20
CA VAL A 108 10.25 11.50 10.63
C VAL A 108 11.37 12.49 10.32
N GLU A 109 12.20 12.76 11.33
CA GLU A 109 13.52 13.35 11.12
C GLU A 109 14.45 12.27 10.57
N ALA A 110 14.46 12.14 9.24
CA ALA A 110 15.18 11.08 8.52
C ALA A 110 16.70 11.20 8.65
N SER A 111 17.22 12.34 9.14
CA SER A 111 18.65 12.57 9.26
C SER A 111 19.38 11.52 10.08
N ARG A 112 18.79 11.03 11.17
CA ARG A 112 19.41 9.98 12.00
C ARG A 112 19.43 8.64 11.27
N LEU A 113 18.33 8.29 10.61
CA LEU A 113 18.22 7.04 9.85
C LEU A 113 19.20 7.01 8.69
N LEU A 114 19.26 8.09 7.91
CA LEU A 114 20.18 8.22 6.79
C LEU A 114 21.64 8.18 7.23
N ARG A 115 21.99 8.82 8.35
CA ARG A 115 23.32 8.69 8.97
C ARG A 115 23.64 7.24 9.36
N GLY A 116 22.69 6.54 9.96
CA GLY A 116 22.81 5.12 10.28
C GLY A 116 23.02 4.23 9.05
N LEU A 117 22.49 4.64 7.89
CA LEU A 117 22.68 3.99 6.59
C LEU A 117 23.98 4.42 5.88
N GLY A 118 24.83 5.23 6.53
CA GLY A 118 26.12 5.65 6.00
C GLY A 118 26.10 6.98 5.24
N LEU A 119 24.98 7.70 5.21
CA LEU A 119 24.94 9.05 4.64
C LEU A 119 25.55 10.04 5.62
N ASP A 120 26.76 10.52 5.33
CA ASP A 120 27.37 11.58 6.11
C ASP A 120 26.71 12.93 5.77
N LEU A 121 25.79 13.36 6.62
CA LEU A 121 25.07 14.64 6.46
C LEU A 121 25.93 15.87 6.78
N THR A 122 27.14 15.67 7.31
CA THR A 122 28.10 16.76 7.56
C THR A 122 28.91 17.09 6.31
N THR A 123 29.13 16.11 5.44
CA THR A 123 29.82 16.25 4.14
C THR A 123 28.87 16.18 2.94
N ALA A 124 27.60 15.77 3.14
CA ALA A 124 26.52 16.03 2.19
C ALA A 124 26.24 17.53 2.21
N THR A 125 27.22 18.30 1.73
CA THR A 125 27.02 19.68 1.39
C THR A 125 26.01 19.73 0.27
N LEU A 126 25.26 20.82 0.22
CA LEU A 126 24.50 21.15 -0.98
C LEU A 126 25.39 21.04 -2.24
N ASP A 127 26.72 21.17 -2.16
CA ASP A 127 27.66 20.97 -3.27
C ASP A 127 27.55 19.63 -3.99
N GLY A 128 27.22 18.52 -3.30
CA GLY A 128 26.98 17.23 -3.96
C GLY A 128 25.68 17.18 -4.75
N LEU A 129 24.67 17.93 -4.31
CA LEU A 129 23.38 18.10 -5.01
C LEU A 129 23.43 19.25 -6.04
N VAL A 130 24.29 20.24 -5.83
CA VAL A 130 24.53 21.41 -6.68
C VAL A 130 25.51 21.09 -7.81
N GLN A 131 26.39 20.10 -7.66
CA GLN A 131 27.12 19.49 -8.79
C GLN A 131 26.17 18.89 -9.84
N MET A 132 24.93 18.54 -9.47
CA MET A 132 23.90 18.14 -10.44
C MET A 132 23.24 19.34 -11.15
N LEU A 133 23.52 20.58 -10.73
CA LEU A 133 22.93 21.81 -11.27
C LEU A 133 23.85 22.57 -12.24
N ASP A 134 25.00 22.01 -12.64
CA ASP A 134 25.93 22.61 -13.62
C ASP A 134 26.27 24.08 -13.30
N LEU A 135 26.41 24.42 -12.01
CA LEU A 135 26.81 25.75 -11.58
C LEU A 135 28.34 25.89 -11.64
N ASP A 136 28.82 26.97 -12.25
CA ASP A 136 30.23 27.29 -12.34
C ASP A 136 30.85 27.48 -10.94
N HIS A 137 32.10 27.03 -10.76
CA HIS A 137 32.78 27.04 -9.45
C HIS A 137 32.88 28.43 -8.78
N GLU A 138 32.76 29.50 -9.54
CA GLU A 138 32.87 30.89 -9.05
C GLU A 138 31.56 31.39 -8.39
N ASP A 139 30.42 30.74 -8.67
CA ASP A 139 29.09 31.07 -8.10
C ASP A 139 28.67 30.11 -6.98
N MET A 140 29.58 29.24 -6.52
CA MET A 140 29.28 28.26 -5.48
C MET A 140 29.01 28.94 -4.13
N PRO A 141 27.82 28.76 -3.53
CA PRO A 141 27.54 29.26 -2.20
C PRO A 141 28.47 28.60 -1.17
N PRO A 142 28.72 29.24 -0.01
CA PRO A 142 29.53 28.64 1.05
C PRO A 142 28.97 27.26 1.45
N PRO A 143 29.83 26.31 1.88
CA PRO A 143 29.42 24.94 2.18
C PRO A 143 28.27 24.94 3.19
N MET A 144 27.08 24.58 2.71
CA MET A 144 25.88 24.47 3.53
C MET A 144 25.75 23.03 4.01
N SER A 145 25.83 22.86 5.33
CA SER A 145 25.45 21.62 6.00
C SER A 145 23.93 21.47 5.96
N VAL A 146 23.42 20.25 5.75
CA VAL A 146 21.99 19.94 5.85
C VAL A 146 21.68 19.63 7.32
N PRO A 147 21.09 20.57 8.09
CA PRO A 147 20.96 20.40 9.53
C PRO A 147 19.93 19.33 9.90
N SER A 148 18.88 19.20 9.09
CA SER A 148 17.78 18.25 9.29
C SER A 148 17.08 17.94 7.98
N ILE A 149 16.71 16.66 7.81
CA ILE A 149 15.88 16.14 6.73
C ILE A 149 14.60 15.65 7.38
N ILE A 150 13.48 16.29 7.05
CA ILE A 150 12.16 15.90 7.53
C ILE A 150 11.42 15.21 6.37
N HIS A 151 11.03 13.96 6.58
CA HIS A 151 10.09 13.26 5.70
C HIS A 151 8.71 13.27 6.35
N GLN A 152 7.73 13.88 5.68
CA GLN A 152 6.35 13.95 6.15
C GLN A 152 5.40 13.38 5.09
N CYS A 153 4.55 12.45 5.49
CA CYS A 153 3.62 11.71 4.63
C CYS A 153 2.25 11.67 5.30
N HIS A 154 1.19 11.85 4.50
CA HIS A 154 -0.20 11.67 4.93
C HIS A 154 -0.92 10.80 3.89
N VAL A 155 -1.46 9.66 4.32
CA VAL A 155 -2.30 8.78 3.50
C VAL A 155 -3.67 8.70 4.16
N HIS A 156 -4.72 8.97 3.41
CA HIS A 156 -6.10 8.85 3.87
C HIS A 156 -6.85 7.92 2.93
N VAL A 157 -7.42 6.85 3.48
CA VAL A 157 -8.15 5.82 2.72
C VAL A 157 -9.60 5.80 3.16
N ASN A 158 -10.48 6.16 2.21
CA ASN A 158 -11.92 6.22 2.38
C ASN A 158 -12.65 5.58 1.19
N GLU A 159 -13.97 5.58 1.22
CA GLU A 159 -14.82 5.01 0.18
C GLU A 159 -14.74 5.77 -1.13
N GLU A 160 -14.52 7.09 -1.16
CA GLU A 160 -14.43 7.79 -2.45
C GLU A 160 -13.22 7.30 -3.26
N GLY A 161 -12.07 7.11 -2.61
CA GLY A 161 -10.87 6.54 -3.23
C GLY A 161 -10.93 5.02 -3.46
N THR A 162 -11.67 4.30 -2.60
CA THR A 162 -11.76 2.82 -2.63
C THR A 162 -12.89 2.30 -3.53
N VAL A 163 -14.04 2.98 -3.54
CA VAL A 163 -15.23 2.64 -4.34
C VAL A 163 -15.05 3.06 -5.79
N ALA A 164 -14.39 4.18 -6.09
CA ALA A 164 -14.03 4.53 -7.47
C ALA A 164 -13.10 3.47 -8.10
N ALA A 165 -12.18 2.91 -7.31
CA ALA A 165 -11.25 1.86 -7.70
C ALA A 165 -11.89 0.49 -7.93
N ALA A 166 -12.83 0.12 -7.05
CA ALA A 166 -13.48 -1.18 -7.08
C ALA A 166 -14.81 -1.17 -7.87
N GLY A 167 -15.33 0.00 -8.24
CA GLY A 167 -16.57 0.21 -9.01
C GLY A 167 -16.34 0.44 -10.51
N THR A 168 -15.13 0.84 -10.94
CA THR A 168 -14.78 0.96 -12.38
C THR A 168 -14.67 -0.38 -13.10
N GLY A 169 -14.97 -1.49 -12.42
CA GLY A 169 -14.98 -2.83 -12.99
C GLY A 169 -16.35 -3.31 -13.48
N LEU A 170 -17.33 -2.42 -13.68
CA LEU A 170 -18.58 -2.79 -14.35
C LEU A 170 -18.38 -2.85 -15.87
N GLU A 171 -17.66 -3.86 -16.33
CA GLU A 171 -17.81 -4.32 -17.72
C GLU A 171 -19.02 -5.25 -17.75
N ILE A 172 -20.06 -4.81 -18.48
CA ILE A 172 -21.22 -5.63 -18.82
C ILE A 172 -20.72 -6.78 -19.69
N LEU A 173 -20.38 -7.92 -19.08
CA LEU A 173 -20.13 -9.15 -19.82
C LEU A 173 -21.48 -9.70 -20.29
N GLY A 174 -21.70 -9.61 -21.60
CA GLY A 174 -22.85 -10.18 -22.29
C GLY A 174 -22.96 -11.68 -22.02
N PHE A 175 -24.19 -12.14 -21.82
CA PHE A 175 -24.53 -13.54 -21.61
C PHE A 175 -24.11 -14.39 -22.82
N GLY A 176 -23.01 -15.12 -22.69
CA GLY A 176 -22.63 -16.23 -23.56
C GLY A 176 -22.79 -17.56 -22.82
N MET A 177 -23.62 -18.46 -23.36
CA MET A 177 -23.74 -19.83 -22.85
C MET A 177 -22.44 -20.59 -23.09
N GLY A 178 -21.67 -20.80 -22.03
CA GLY A 178 -20.56 -21.75 -21.93
C GLY A 178 -20.48 -22.19 -20.47
N ASP A 179 -20.13 -23.45 -20.21
CA ASP A 179 -20.00 -23.98 -18.85
C ASP A 179 -19.13 -23.04 -17.99
N PRO A 180 -19.60 -22.60 -16.80
CA PRO A 180 -18.85 -21.63 -16.02
C PRO A 180 -17.56 -22.30 -15.54
N GLU A 181 -16.41 -21.78 -15.97
CA GLU A 181 -15.14 -22.01 -15.29
C GLU A 181 -15.34 -21.77 -13.78
N PRO A 182 -14.73 -22.58 -12.90
CA PRO A 182 -14.86 -22.39 -11.47
C PRO A 182 -14.34 -21.00 -11.10
N VAL A 183 -15.28 -20.08 -10.88
CA VAL A 183 -14.97 -18.71 -10.45
C VAL A 183 -14.34 -18.83 -9.06
N LEU A 184 -13.03 -18.58 -8.96
CA LEU A 184 -12.35 -18.48 -7.66
C LEU A 184 -13.13 -17.50 -6.79
N VAL A 185 -13.55 -17.98 -5.63
CA VAL A 185 -14.32 -17.21 -4.67
C VAL A 185 -13.48 -16.99 -3.43
N VAL A 186 -13.27 -15.72 -3.06
CA VAL A 186 -12.30 -15.32 -2.05
C VAL A 186 -12.93 -14.31 -1.09
N ASP A 187 -12.62 -14.45 0.20
CA ASP A 187 -12.91 -13.41 1.20
C ASP A 187 -11.69 -12.54 1.45
N PHE A 188 -11.90 -11.25 1.62
CA PHE A 188 -10.88 -10.28 1.97
C PHE A 188 -11.36 -9.41 3.14
N VAL A 189 -10.99 -9.84 4.34
CA VAL A 189 -11.38 -9.21 5.61
C VAL A 189 -10.12 -8.72 6.31
N ALA A 190 -9.79 -7.45 6.11
CA ALA A 190 -8.61 -6.81 6.69
C ALA A 190 -8.86 -6.36 8.14
N ASP A 191 -9.14 -7.32 9.03
CA ASP A 191 -9.50 -7.08 10.43
C ASP A 191 -8.34 -7.16 11.44
N HIS A 192 -7.11 -7.18 10.95
CA HIS A 192 -5.88 -7.29 11.75
C HIS A 192 -4.70 -6.68 10.96
N PRO A 193 -3.51 -6.50 11.57
CA PRO A 193 -2.45 -5.69 10.99
C PRO A 193 -1.98 -6.15 9.60
N PHE A 194 -1.84 -5.19 8.68
CA PHE A 194 -1.50 -5.43 7.27
C PHE A 194 -0.47 -4.42 6.73
N LEU A 195 0.20 -4.79 5.63
CA LEU A 195 1.04 -3.86 4.87
C LEU A 195 0.26 -3.24 3.72
N PHE A 196 0.57 -2.00 3.37
CA PHE A 196 0.09 -1.39 2.14
C PHE A 196 1.20 -0.69 1.37
N PHE A 197 1.01 -0.65 0.05
CA PHE A 197 1.87 0.08 -0.88
C PHE A 197 1.02 0.88 -1.84
N ILE A 198 1.48 2.06 -2.25
CA ILE A 198 0.94 2.77 -3.41
C ILE A 198 2.01 2.75 -4.48
N LYS A 199 1.69 2.17 -5.64
CA LYS A 199 2.62 2.02 -6.75
C LYS A 199 2.13 2.75 -7.98
N GLU A 200 3.08 3.29 -8.74
CA GLU A 200 2.84 3.72 -10.11
C GLU A 200 2.86 2.48 -11.03
N GLU A 201 1.80 2.28 -11.81
CA GLU A 201 1.55 1.02 -12.52
C GLU A 201 2.49 0.76 -13.69
N HIS A 202 3.08 1.80 -14.31
CA HIS A 202 3.94 1.60 -15.48
C HIS A 202 5.36 1.17 -15.09
N SER A 203 5.97 1.90 -14.18
CA SER A 203 7.34 1.68 -13.67
C SER A 203 7.38 0.68 -12.52
N GLY A 204 6.25 0.44 -11.85
CA GLY A 204 6.17 -0.37 -10.63
C GLY A 204 6.72 0.35 -9.39
N VAL A 205 7.18 1.60 -9.50
CA VAL A 205 7.79 2.35 -8.40
C VAL A 205 6.82 2.47 -7.24
N VAL A 206 7.30 2.08 -6.05
CA VAL A 206 6.59 2.29 -4.79
C VAL A 206 6.73 3.76 -4.38
N VAL A 207 5.62 4.48 -4.33
CA VAL A 207 5.55 5.89 -3.91
C VAL A 207 5.26 5.99 -2.42
N PHE A 208 4.46 5.06 -1.89
CA PHE A 208 4.19 4.96 -0.46
C PHE A 208 4.27 3.52 0.00
N ALA A 209 4.78 3.31 1.20
CA ALA A 209 4.78 2.04 1.91
C ALA A 209 4.42 2.30 3.37
N GLY A 210 3.59 1.45 3.95
CA GLY A 210 3.20 1.58 5.35
C GLY A 210 2.62 0.32 5.94
N GLN A 211 2.44 0.34 7.26
CA GLN A 211 1.78 -0.71 8.02
C GLN A 211 0.57 -0.09 8.71
N VAL A 212 -0.56 -0.79 8.68
CA VAL A 212 -1.73 -0.43 9.50
C VAL A 212 -1.76 -1.40 10.67
N ILE A 213 -1.28 -0.97 11.83
CA ILE A 213 -1.28 -1.76 13.06
C ILE A 213 -2.55 -1.46 13.89
N ASP A 214 -2.96 -0.20 13.91
CA ASP A 214 -4.15 0.27 14.61
C ASP A 214 -4.84 1.36 13.77
N PRO A 215 -5.94 1.02 13.08
CA PRO A 215 -6.66 1.98 12.22
C PRO A 215 -7.43 3.06 12.99
N SER A 216 -7.49 2.99 14.33
CA SER A 216 -8.12 4.01 15.17
C SER A 216 -7.21 5.22 15.44
N GLN A 217 -5.93 5.12 15.11
CA GLN A 217 -4.91 6.15 15.33
C GLN A 217 -4.54 6.84 14.01
N GLU A 218 -4.11 8.10 14.08
CA GLU A 218 -3.59 8.89 12.94
C GLU A 218 -2.08 8.70 12.71
#